data_AF-A0A916MNU9-F1
#
_entry.id   AF-A0A916MNU9-F1
#
_cell.length_a   1.000
_cell.length_b   1.000
_cell.length_c   1.000
_cell.angle_alpha   90.00
_cell.angle_beta   90.00
_cell.angle_gamma   90.00
#
_symmetry.space_group_name_H-M   'P 1'
#
loop_
_entity.id
_entity.type
_entity.pdbx_description
1 polymer ?
#
loop_
_entity_poly.entity_id
_entity_poly.type
_entity_poly.pdbx_seq_one_letter_code
_entity_poly.pdbx_strand_id
1 'polypeptide(L)'
;MKQRAARGGVIKALVAAALIGGAGVAMADGDDAGPDPAESLPSVDASGPGRSGPGFGLFYQRYEPTFYTGFAPRALEPERVHLHIGRGNQLRATLVLSDEVLRSYAQDLLARQRTLRGLIGDGEIELTQNTAFEAMEAIHESIGLDALVAAEARMTPAAIRDRNLALLERLNPGRVFRIRIPIDALVGRWIPLAVAAPSPLSADAKRDLLDALLPTRLYTDAKRLAPATVAKLEALIAEAARPGPPAAGAIPAELRRAYADLLAEVSGGRYPLRGDVLEFVEFTALYPIGTVNELTKHRGREIPLYPTPGRRELTTHQRSLTADHIADVPTYSYSPWLPYMHVGSKMHNAFHTPYWDLRLANASFLPAELRRLEVRGRSGTKLSNAYLLSRGPASHGCTHVNPGHLVELRQMLPSETERLDEVEVFLNESHTYDVFDIDGDLSPEVMGVRYFVAYSIVNDEPAKMRAPIERAAFYDWLYGGGVELDREGRAFVQEPKDANFEGAKAVEGDSYPRLPLYEAVYEPERVQFYATRPIPFVRELRKVGAHHPFSRERARSGRSL
;
A
#
# COMPACT_ATOMS: atom_id res chain seq x y z
N MET A 1 -12.02 3.43 49.24
CA MET A 1 -12.07 1.96 49.17
C MET A 1 -12.96 1.53 48.02
N LYS A 2 -12.39 1.19 46.86
CA LYS A 2 -13.00 0.41 45.78
C LYS A 2 -11.90 0.12 44.73
N GLN A 3 -11.18 -0.98 44.95
CA GLN A 3 -10.30 -1.59 43.95
C GLN A 3 -11.18 -2.23 42.87
N ARG A 4 -11.02 -1.81 41.61
CA ARG A 4 -11.41 -2.62 40.45
C ARG A 4 -10.11 -3.20 39.88
N ALA A 5 -10.05 -4.52 39.88
CA ALA A 5 -8.89 -5.31 39.56
C ALA A 5 -8.55 -5.26 38.06
N ALA A 6 -7.27 -5.00 37.78
CA ALA A 6 -6.61 -5.30 36.53
C ALA A 6 -6.52 -6.82 36.36
N ARG A 7 -7.26 -7.37 35.39
CA ARG A 7 -7.08 -8.74 34.87
C ARG A 7 -7.27 -8.68 33.36
N GLY A 8 -6.15 -8.75 32.63
CA GLY A 8 -6.11 -8.68 31.17
C GLY A 8 -4.70 -8.67 30.57
N GLY A 9 -3.66 -8.36 31.37
CA GLY A 9 -2.30 -8.17 30.85
C GLY A 9 -1.34 -9.38 30.91
N VAL A 10 -1.77 -10.56 31.37
CA VAL A 10 -0.82 -11.66 31.67
C VAL A 10 -0.48 -12.54 30.46
N ILE A 11 -1.33 -12.60 29.42
CA ILE A 11 -1.10 -13.46 28.25
C ILE A 11 -0.01 -12.88 27.32
N LYS A 12 0.13 -11.55 27.20
CA LYS A 12 1.08 -10.93 26.25
C LYS A 12 2.55 -11.02 26.66
N ALA A 13 2.86 -11.25 27.95
CA ALA A 13 4.25 -11.27 28.43
C ALA A 13 4.96 -12.62 28.22
N LEU A 14 4.23 -13.73 28.07
CA LEU A 14 4.81 -15.08 27.95
C LEU A 14 5.36 -15.39 26.55
N VAL A 15 4.93 -14.66 25.51
CA VAL A 15 5.39 -14.86 24.11
C VAL A 15 6.74 -14.18 23.84
N ALA A 16 7.04 -13.06 24.52
CA ALA A 16 8.31 -12.35 24.34
C ALA A 16 9.54 -13.15 24.80
N ALA A 17 9.38 -14.08 25.75
CA ALA A 17 10.48 -14.91 26.25
C ALA A 17 10.77 -16.16 25.39
N ALA A 18 9.85 -16.58 24.52
CA ALA A 18 10.06 -17.70 23.61
C ALA A 18 10.85 -17.31 22.34
N LEU A 19 11.16 -16.02 22.16
CA LEU A 19 11.84 -15.46 20.99
C LEU A 19 13.38 -15.52 21.03
N ILE A 20 14.03 -16.11 22.06
CA ILE A 20 15.52 -16.07 22.18
C ILE A 20 16.13 -17.40 22.69
N GLY A 21 15.61 -18.55 22.25
CA GLY A 21 16.02 -19.87 22.79
C GLY A 21 16.39 -20.94 21.76
N GLY A 22 17.25 -20.64 20.79
CA GLY A 22 17.79 -21.64 19.86
C GLY A 22 19.20 -22.10 20.27
N ALA A 23 19.29 -23.24 20.96
CA ALA A 23 20.55 -23.92 21.25
C ALA A 23 21.20 -24.44 19.95
N GLY A 24 22.50 -24.23 19.82
CA GLY A 24 23.29 -24.65 18.67
C GLY A 24 23.37 -26.17 18.51
N VAL A 25 23.25 -26.61 17.27
CA VAL A 25 23.72 -27.92 16.81
C VAL A 25 24.57 -27.67 15.56
N ALA A 26 25.85 -27.97 15.67
CA ALA A 26 26.81 -27.99 14.58
C ALA A 26 26.55 -29.17 13.63
N MET A 27 27.18 -29.11 12.44
CA MET A 27 27.26 -30.07 11.31
C MET A 27 26.52 -29.53 10.08
N ALA A 28 27.07 -29.47 8.87
CA ALA A 28 28.41 -29.77 8.35
C ALA A 28 28.53 -29.05 6.99
N ASP A 29 29.77 -28.71 6.61
CA ASP A 29 30.12 -28.07 5.34
C ASP A 29 29.55 -28.82 4.12
N GLY A 30 28.88 -28.08 3.24
CA GLY A 30 28.38 -28.54 1.96
C GLY A 30 28.01 -27.35 1.10
N ASP A 31 28.91 -26.98 0.20
CA ASP A 31 28.77 -25.94 -0.81
C ASP A 31 27.43 -26.05 -1.58
N ASP A 32 26.55 -25.08 -1.40
CA ASP A 32 25.62 -24.66 -2.45
C ASP A 32 25.29 -23.17 -2.25
N ALA A 33 26.07 -22.34 -2.93
CA ALA A 33 25.96 -20.90 -2.92
C ALA A 33 24.59 -20.49 -3.46
N GLY A 34 23.83 -19.74 -2.65
CA GLY A 34 22.66 -19.00 -3.12
C GLY A 34 23.03 -18.10 -4.30
N PRO A 35 22.08 -17.77 -5.19
CA PRO A 35 22.38 -17.05 -6.41
C PRO A 35 23.04 -15.71 -6.07
N ASP A 36 24.24 -15.51 -6.61
CA ASP A 36 24.91 -14.22 -6.68
C ASP A 36 23.91 -13.16 -7.19
N PRO A 37 23.89 -11.96 -6.59
CA PRO A 37 23.03 -10.89 -7.07
C PRO A 37 23.43 -10.60 -8.50
N ALA A 38 22.51 -10.90 -9.42
CA ALA A 38 22.67 -10.71 -10.85
C ALA A 38 23.37 -9.37 -11.12
N GLU A 39 24.43 -9.41 -11.93
CA GLU A 39 25.19 -8.26 -12.41
C GLU A 39 24.25 -7.07 -12.66
N SER A 40 24.32 -6.11 -11.75
CA SER A 40 23.64 -4.84 -11.87
C SER A 40 24.25 -4.10 -13.05
N LEU A 41 23.56 -4.14 -14.21
CA LEU A 41 23.74 -3.11 -15.23
C LEU A 41 23.48 -1.74 -14.60
N PRO A 42 24.18 -0.68 -15.05
CA PRO A 42 24.29 0.58 -14.32
C PRO A 42 22.90 1.09 -13.97
N SER A 43 22.66 1.26 -12.67
CA SER A 43 21.60 2.14 -12.20
C SER A 43 21.70 3.42 -13.03
N VAL A 44 20.60 3.81 -13.69
CA VAL A 44 20.49 5.19 -14.13
C VAL A 44 20.59 6.01 -12.85
N ASP A 45 21.77 6.59 -12.69
CA ASP A 45 22.23 7.27 -11.50
C ASP A 45 21.28 8.42 -11.17
N ALA A 46 20.43 8.21 -10.17
CA ALA A 46 19.75 9.29 -9.46
C ALA A 46 20.24 9.23 -8.01
N SER A 47 21.42 9.80 -7.82
CA SER A 47 22.08 10.14 -6.54
C SER A 47 22.92 9.05 -5.87
N GLY A 48 24.20 9.02 -6.24
CA GLY A 48 25.28 8.58 -5.37
C GLY A 48 25.31 9.27 -3.98
N PRO A 49 26.15 8.77 -3.06
CA PRO A 49 26.12 9.10 -1.65
C PRO A 49 26.52 10.57 -1.44
N GLY A 50 25.57 11.39 -0.98
CA GLY A 50 25.82 12.78 -0.58
C GLY A 50 25.11 13.88 -1.37
N ARG A 51 24.18 13.57 -2.28
CA ARG A 51 23.32 14.58 -2.94
C ARG A 51 21.86 14.15 -3.07
N SER A 52 21.10 14.31 -1.99
CA SER A 52 19.64 14.27 -1.98
C SER A 52 19.06 15.59 -2.53
N GLY A 53 19.08 15.78 -3.84
CA GLY A 53 18.23 16.78 -4.50
C GLY A 53 16.90 16.12 -4.87
N PRO A 54 15.72 16.62 -4.48
CA PRO A 54 14.56 15.73 -4.53
C PRO A 54 13.74 15.83 -5.80
N GLY A 55 13.50 14.67 -6.42
CA GLY A 55 12.31 14.39 -7.21
C GLY A 55 11.05 14.28 -6.34
N PHE A 56 10.80 15.26 -5.46
CA PHE A 56 9.59 15.34 -4.65
C PHE A 56 8.54 16.18 -5.38
N GLY A 57 7.35 15.61 -5.58
CA GLY A 57 6.20 16.32 -6.12
C GLY A 57 6.07 16.31 -7.65
N LEU A 58 4.93 16.79 -8.13
CA LEU A 58 4.59 16.95 -9.53
C LEU A 58 4.49 18.43 -9.90
N PHE A 59 5.33 18.86 -10.85
CA PHE A 59 5.41 20.26 -11.27
C PHE A 59 4.40 20.57 -12.38
N TYR A 60 3.81 21.76 -12.32
CA TYR A 60 2.80 22.19 -13.28
C TYR A 60 2.77 23.72 -13.44
N GLN A 61 2.11 24.16 -14.50
CA GLN A 61 1.83 25.54 -14.84
C GLN A 61 0.32 25.81 -14.93
N ARG A 62 -0.48 24.80 -15.30
CA ARG A 62 -1.94 24.91 -15.39
C ARG A 62 -2.60 23.72 -14.73
N TYR A 63 -3.77 23.95 -14.15
CA TYR A 63 -4.63 22.88 -13.66
C TYR A 63 -5.24 22.15 -14.84
N GLU A 64 -4.75 20.95 -15.09
CA GLU A 64 -5.16 20.09 -16.20
C GLU A 64 -5.27 18.64 -15.73
N PRO A 65 -6.10 17.82 -16.39
CA PRO A 65 -6.20 16.41 -16.09
C PRO A 65 -4.90 15.66 -16.43
N THR A 66 -4.75 14.50 -15.79
CA THR A 66 -3.62 13.59 -16.01
C THR A 66 -4.07 12.15 -16.24
N PHE A 67 -3.28 11.40 -17.01
CA PHE A 67 -3.38 9.95 -17.13
C PHE A 67 -2.10 9.26 -16.66
N TYR A 68 -2.24 8.02 -16.19
CA TYR A 68 -1.13 7.21 -15.68
C TYR A 68 -0.19 6.77 -16.80
N THR A 69 1.11 6.93 -16.60
CA THR A 69 2.16 6.49 -17.54
C THR A 69 3.16 5.51 -16.92
N GLY A 70 2.87 5.02 -15.71
CA GLY A 70 3.69 4.01 -15.06
C GLY A 70 3.27 2.58 -15.39
N PHE A 71 3.75 1.64 -14.55
CA PHE A 71 3.71 0.20 -14.81
C PHE A 71 3.15 -0.61 -13.65
N ALA A 72 2.49 0.02 -12.68
CA ALA A 72 1.78 -0.70 -11.62
C ALA A 72 0.72 -1.64 -12.26
N PRO A 73 0.55 -2.86 -11.72
CA PRO A 73 -0.47 -3.77 -12.18
C PRO A 73 -1.86 -3.25 -11.76
N ARG A 74 -2.90 -3.81 -12.37
CA ARG A 74 -4.30 -3.56 -11.99
C ARG A 74 -4.85 -4.81 -11.34
N ALA A 75 -5.43 -4.68 -10.15
CA ALA A 75 -6.23 -5.75 -9.56
C ALA A 75 -7.56 -5.88 -10.30
N LEU A 76 -7.99 -7.12 -10.54
CA LEU A 76 -9.32 -7.39 -11.06
C LEU A 76 -10.29 -7.69 -9.92
N GLU A 77 -9.80 -8.18 -8.79
CA GLU A 77 -10.60 -8.62 -7.65
C GLU A 77 -10.37 -7.70 -6.43
N PRO A 78 -11.40 -6.98 -5.94
CA PRO A 78 -11.31 -6.06 -4.81
C PRO A 78 -10.74 -6.69 -3.54
N GLU A 79 -11.10 -7.94 -3.24
CA GLU A 79 -10.70 -8.65 -2.04
C GLU A 79 -9.19 -8.92 -1.97
N ARG A 80 -8.48 -8.78 -3.10
CA ARG A 80 -7.02 -8.91 -3.20
C ARG A 80 -6.29 -7.59 -2.97
N VAL A 81 -7.02 -6.49 -2.77
CA VAL A 81 -6.47 -5.14 -2.55
C VAL A 81 -6.65 -4.74 -1.10
N HIS A 82 -5.55 -4.44 -0.41
CA HIS A 82 -5.57 -3.89 0.95
C HIS A 82 -4.94 -2.49 0.96
N LEU A 83 -5.68 -1.52 1.48
CA LEU A 83 -5.20 -0.15 1.71
C LEU A 83 -5.02 0.06 3.22
N HIS A 84 -3.80 0.34 3.67
CA HIS A 84 -3.48 0.45 5.10
C HIS A 84 -2.82 1.79 5.42
N ILE A 85 -3.36 2.53 6.38
CA ILE A 85 -2.76 3.75 6.94
C ILE A 85 -2.26 3.46 8.35
N GLY A 86 -0.98 3.69 8.60
CA GLY A 86 -0.32 3.48 9.91
C GLY A 86 0.48 4.68 10.36
N ARG A 87 0.91 4.71 11.64
CA ARG A 87 1.80 5.75 12.18
C ARG A 87 3.04 5.91 11.30
N GLY A 88 3.40 7.16 11.05
CA GLY A 88 4.39 7.55 10.05
C GLY A 88 3.76 8.20 8.82
N ASN A 89 2.44 8.40 8.77
CA ASN A 89 1.75 9.06 7.66
C ASN A 89 2.11 8.46 6.29
N GLN A 90 1.93 7.16 6.18
CA GLN A 90 2.03 6.41 4.93
C GLN A 90 0.71 5.69 4.63
N LEU A 91 0.43 5.53 3.35
CA LEU A 91 -0.55 4.60 2.82
C LEU A 91 0.20 3.44 2.16
N ARG A 92 0.04 2.23 2.69
CA ARG A 92 0.46 1.00 2.03
C ARG A 92 -0.70 0.46 1.19
N ALA A 93 -0.45 0.22 -0.09
CA ALA A 93 -1.38 -0.45 -0.99
C ALA A 93 -0.77 -1.78 -1.42
N THR A 94 -1.43 -2.89 -1.05
CA THR A 94 -0.95 -4.26 -1.31
C THR A 94 -1.93 -4.98 -2.21
N LEU A 95 -1.43 -5.59 -3.28
CA LEU A 95 -2.19 -6.39 -4.24
C LEU A 95 -1.66 -7.82 -4.23
N VAL A 96 -2.48 -8.77 -3.79
CA VAL A 96 -2.17 -10.20 -3.91
C VAL A 96 -2.51 -10.66 -5.33
N LEU A 97 -1.51 -10.73 -6.21
CA LEU A 97 -1.71 -10.90 -7.64
C LEU A 97 -2.26 -12.28 -7.99
N SER A 98 -3.41 -12.31 -8.67
CA SER A 98 -3.96 -13.55 -9.23
C SER A 98 -3.17 -13.98 -10.46
N ASP A 99 -3.25 -15.27 -10.81
CA ASP A 99 -2.64 -15.78 -12.04
C ASP A 99 -3.20 -15.07 -13.27
N GLU A 100 -4.46 -14.60 -13.23
CA GLU A 100 -5.05 -13.83 -14.32
C GLU A 100 -4.39 -12.47 -14.49
N VAL A 101 -4.22 -11.71 -13.40
CA VAL A 101 -3.50 -10.42 -13.42
C VAL A 101 -2.10 -10.59 -14.00
N LEU A 102 -1.37 -11.61 -13.54
CA LEU A 102 -0.03 -11.91 -14.04
C LEU A 102 -0.05 -12.31 -15.52
N ARG A 103 -0.99 -13.15 -15.97
CA ARG A 103 -1.08 -13.54 -17.39
C ARG A 103 -1.44 -12.38 -18.30
N SER A 104 -2.30 -11.46 -17.87
CA SER A 104 -2.73 -10.32 -18.69
C SER A 104 -1.82 -9.09 -18.59
N TYR A 105 -0.79 -9.09 -17.73
CA TYR A 105 -0.01 -7.88 -17.44
C TYR A 105 0.57 -7.18 -18.68
N ALA A 106 1.28 -7.90 -19.57
CA ALA A 106 1.81 -7.31 -20.80
C ALA A 106 0.70 -6.83 -21.75
N GLN A 107 -0.42 -7.56 -21.82
CA GLN A 107 -1.59 -7.16 -22.61
C GLN A 107 -2.21 -5.87 -22.06
N ASP A 108 -2.24 -5.69 -20.74
CA ASP A 108 -2.76 -4.49 -20.08
C ASP A 108 -1.91 -3.25 -20.41
N LEU A 109 -0.58 -3.39 -20.31
CA LEU A 109 0.36 -2.35 -20.72
C LEU A 109 0.14 -1.96 -22.19
N LEU A 110 0.02 -2.96 -23.07
CA LEU A 110 -0.13 -2.74 -24.51
C LEU A 110 -1.49 -2.12 -24.86
N ALA A 111 -2.57 -2.56 -24.21
CA ALA A 111 -3.90 -2.01 -24.38
C ALA A 111 -3.93 -0.52 -23.99
N ARG A 112 -3.38 -0.18 -22.81
CA ARG A 112 -3.25 1.20 -22.35
C ARG A 112 -2.42 2.04 -23.33
N GLN A 113 -1.27 1.53 -23.75
CA GLN A 113 -0.41 2.20 -24.73
C GLN A 113 -1.14 2.51 -26.04
N ARG A 114 -1.75 1.49 -26.65
CA ARG A 114 -2.43 1.62 -27.95
C ARG A 114 -3.62 2.57 -27.87
N THR A 115 -4.40 2.52 -26.79
CA THR A 115 -5.48 3.47 -26.57
C THR A 115 -4.96 4.90 -26.47
N LEU A 116 -3.94 5.16 -25.65
CA LEU A 116 -3.37 6.50 -25.50
C LEU A 116 -2.82 7.01 -26.83
N ARG A 117 -2.01 6.21 -27.53
CA ARG A 117 -1.47 6.55 -28.84
C ARG A 117 -2.58 6.84 -29.86
N GLY A 118 -3.63 6.04 -29.89
CA GLY A 118 -4.78 6.23 -30.77
C GLY A 118 -5.52 7.54 -30.48
N LEU A 119 -5.88 7.80 -29.21
CA LEU A 119 -6.57 9.02 -28.82
C LEU A 119 -5.74 10.29 -29.07
N ILE A 120 -4.41 10.22 -28.93
CA ILE A 120 -3.50 11.31 -29.27
C ILE A 120 -3.45 11.51 -30.79
N GLY A 121 -3.29 10.43 -31.56
CA GLY A 121 -3.25 10.48 -33.03
C GLY A 121 -4.55 11.00 -33.65
N ASP A 122 -5.69 10.67 -33.04
CA ASP A 122 -7.02 11.14 -33.44
C ASP A 122 -7.31 12.59 -32.99
N GLY A 123 -6.39 13.22 -32.23
CA GLY A 123 -6.56 14.58 -31.70
C GLY A 123 -7.57 14.70 -30.55
N GLU A 124 -7.99 13.58 -29.95
CA GLU A 124 -8.88 13.58 -28.78
C GLU A 124 -8.14 13.92 -27.47
N ILE A 125 -6.83 13.66 -27.43
CA ILE A 125 -5.93 14.03 -26.33
C ILE A 125 -4.81 14.91 -26.90
N GLU A 126 -4.69 16.14 -26.37
CA GLU A 126 -3.57 17.03 -26.65
C GLU A 126 -2.63 17.03 -25.43
N LEU A 127 -1.38 16.58 -25.61
CA LEU A 127 -0.38 16.57 -24.54
C LEU A 127 0.15 17.97 -24.25
N THR A 128 0.32 18.33 -22.99
CA THR A 128 0.61 19.73 -22.60
C THR A 128 1.93 19.89 -21.86
N GLN A 129 1.93 19.70 -20.54
CA GLN A 129 2.93 20.33 -19.67
C GLN A 129 4.22 19.53 -19.56
N ASN A 130 4.17 18.21 -19.43
CA ASN A 130 5.34 17.34 -19.27
C ASN A 130 5.49 16.33 -20.42
N THR A 131 6.49 15.46 -20.31
CA THR A 131 6.90 14.48 -21.34
C THR A 131 6.89 13.04 -20.81
N ALA A 132 5.98 12.74 -19.89
CA ALA A 132 5.90 11.43 -19.24
C ALA A 132 5.35 10.34 -20.19
N PHE A 133 4.53 10.73 -21.18
CA PHE A 133 4.07 9.80 -22.21
C PHE A 133 5.21 9.32 -23.10
N GLU A 134 6.12 10.21 -23.54
CA GLU A 134 7.28 9.84 -24.33
C GLU A 134 8.22 8.89 -23.58
N ALA A 135 8.42 9.12 -22.28
CA ALA A 135 9.22 8.23 -21.44
C ALA A 135 8.59 6.83 -21.35
N MET A 136 7.26 6.74 -21.24
CA MET A 136 6.54 5.47 -21.27
C MET A 136 6.69 4.76 -22.62
N GLU A 137 6.53 5.49 -23.73
CA GLU A 137 6.70 4.95 -25.09
C GLU A 137 8.11 4.38 -25.29
N ALA A 138 9.14 5.12 -24.89
CA ALA A 138 10.53 4.69 -24.98
C ALA A 138 10.79 3.40 -24.17
N ILE A 139 10.19 3.28 -22.98
CA ILE A 139 10.30 2.06 -22.18
C ILE A 139 9.60 0.89 -22.88
N HIS A 140 8.37 1.08 -23.37
CA HIS A 140 7.65 0.04 -24.11
C HIS A 140 8.39 -0.44 -25.36
N GLU A 141 9.02 0.47 -26.11
CA GLU A 141 9.89 0.13 -27.24
C GLU A 141 11.11 -0.67 -26.79
N SER A 142 11.80 -0.22 -25.73
CA SER A 142 13.02 -0.87 -25.22
C SER A 142 12.79 -2.30 -24.71
N ILE A 143 11.58 -2.61 -24.23
CA ILE A 143 11.20 -3.96 -23.81
C ILE A 143 10.59 -4.80 -24.95
N GLY A 144 10.36 -4.21 -26.12
CA GLY A 144 9.71 -4.88 -27.25
C GLY A 144 8.28 -5.33 -26.93
N LEU A 145 7.47 -4.48 -26.29
CA LEU A 145 6.17 -4.86 -25.73
C LEU A 145 5.22 -5.54 -26.74
N ASP A 146 5.12 -5.01 -27.97
CA ASP A 146 4.31 -5.63 -29.04
C ASP A 146 4.77 -7.06 -29.35
N ALA A 147 6.09 -7.30 -29.42
CA ALA A 147 6.66 -8.61 -29.68
C ALA A 147 6.43 -9.58 -28.52
N LEU A 148 6.54 -9.09 -27.28
CA LEU A 148 6.23 -9.86 -26.07
C LEU A 148 4.79 -10.35 -26.07
N VAL A 149 3.82 -9.48 -26.39
CA VAL A 149 2.40 -9.87 -26.44
C VAL A 149 2.13 -10.80 -27.64
N ALA A 150 2.73 -10.55 -28.81
CA ALA A 150 2.55 -11.42 -29.97
C ALA A 150 3.07 -12.86 -29.74
N ALA A 151 4.13 -13.02 -28.93
CA ALA A 151 4.70 -14.32 -28.61
C ALA A 151 3.76 -15.20 -27.75
N GLU A 152 2.82 -14.60 -27.02
CA GLU A 152 1.91 -15.31 -26.10
C GLU A 152 1.08 -16.39 -26.79
N ALA A 153 0.73 -16.20 -28.08
CA ALA A 153 -0.03 -17.18 -28.86
C ALA A 153 0.68 -18.55 -29.01
N ARG A 154 1.97 -18.61 -28.71
CA ARG A 154 2.80 -19.83 -28.79
C ARG A 154 3.26 -20.33 -27.43
N MET A 155 2.78 -19.72 -26.34
CA MET A 155 3.20 -20.00 -24.97
C MET A 155 2.08 -20.69 -24.19
N THR A 156 2.46 -21.48 -23.19
CA THR A 156 1.49 -22.00 -22.22
C THR A 156 1.08 -20.90 -21.24
N PRO A 157 -0.10 -20.99 -20.59
CA PRO A 157 -0.51 -20.02 -19.58
C PRO A 157 0.51 -19.83 -18.45
N ALA A 158 1.21 -20.89 -18.03
CA ALA A 158 2.26 -20.82 -17.02
C ALA A 158 3.49 -20.05 -17.52
N ALA A 159 3.93 -20.31 -18.76
CA ALA A 159 5.06 -19.57 -19.34
C ALA A 159 4.73 -18.07 -19.52
N ILE A 160 3.49 -17.74 -19.91
CA ILE A 160 3.00 -16.36 -20.02
C ILE A 160 3.09 -15.67 -18.66
N ARG A 161 2.57 -16.32 -17.61
CA ARG A 161 2.58 -15.86 -16.22
C ARG A 161 4.00 -15.54 -15.75
N ASP A 162 4.93 -16.49 -15.89
CA ASP A 162 6.29 -16.35 -15.37
C ASP A 162 7.09 -15.26 -16.11
N ARG A 163 6.94 -15.19 -17.44
CA ARG A 163 7.54 -14.10 -18.24
C ARG A 163 6.95 -12.74 -17.86
N ASN A 164 5.65 -12.65 -17.59
CA ASN A 164 5.04 -11.39 -17.16
C ASN A 164 5.40 -11.00 -15.74
N LEU A 165 5.59 -11.97 -14.83
CA LEU A 165 6.12 -11.70 -13.51
C LEU A 165 7.52 -11.07 -13.59
N ALA A 166 8.41 -11.64 -14.40
CA ALA A 166 9.73 -11.07 -14.63
C ALA A 166 9.67 -9.66 -15.25
N LEU A 167 8.72 -9.41 -16.18
CA LEU A 167 8.49 -8.08 -16.73
C LEU A 167 8.00 -7.09 -15.66
N LEU A 168 7.05 -7.52 -14.82
CA LEU A 168 6.49 -6.70 -13.72
C LEU A 168 7.58 -6.30 -12.73
N GLU A 169 8.43 -7.24 -12.33
CA GLU A 169 9.59 -7.01 -11.45
C GLU A 169 10.58 -6.01 -12.05
N ARG A 170 10.90 -6.17 -13.34
CA ARG A 170 11.80 -5.26 -14.06
C ARG A 170 11.25 -3.83 -14.12
N LEU A 171 9.95 -3.66 -14.30
CA LEU A 171 9.31 -2.34 -14.46
C LEU A 171 8.99 -1.65 -13.12
N ASN A 172 8.98 -2.41 -12.02
CA ASN A 172 8.64 -1.94 -10.68
C ASN A 172 9.63 -2.50 -9.63
N PRO A 173 10.92 -2.11 -9.71
CA PRO A 173 11.95 -2.63 -8.82
C PRO A 173 11.61 -2.35 -7.35
N GLY A 174 11.80 -3.34 -6.48
CA GLY A 174 11.57 -3.22 -5.03
C GLY A 174 10.10 -3.15 -4.60
N ARG A 175 9.16 -3.47 -5.50
CA ARG A 175 7.71 -3.40 -5.24
C ARG A 175 6.97 -4.71 -5.50
N VAL A 176 7.67 -5.74 -5.96
CA VAL A 176 7.11 -7.07 -6.26
C VAL A 176 7.78 -8.07 -5.34
N PHE A 177 6.99 -8.82 -4.58
CA PHE A 177 7.46 -9.75 -3.56
C PHE A 177 6.94 -11.15 -3.87
N ARG A 178 7.87 -12.11 -4.02
CA ARG A 178 7.54 -13.53 -4.20
C ARG A 178 7.47 -14.19 -2.84
N ILE A 179 6.29 -14.23 -2.26
CA ILE A 179 6.07 -14.74 -0.92
C ILE A 179 6.11 -16.27 -0.93
N ARG A 180 6.93 -16.83 -0.04
CA ARG A 180 7.08 -18.28 0.15
C ARG A 180 7.16 -18.60 1.63
N ILE A 181 6.03 -18.97 2.22
CA ILE A 181 5.95 -19.27 3.66
C ILE A 181 5.71 -20.76 3.86
N PRO A 182 6.62 -21.50 4.51
CA PRO A 182 6.36 -22.89 4.90
C PRO A 182 5.13 -22.98 5.80
N ILE A 183 4.15 -23.81 5.43
CA ILE A 183 2.91 -23.94 6.22
C ILE A 183 3.20 -24.42 7.64
N ASP A 184 4.25 -25.22 7.81
CA ASP A 184 4.65 -25.70 9.12
C ASP A 184 5.16 -24.58 10.04
N ALA A 185 5.84 -23.57 9.48
CA ALA A 185 6.27 -22.42 10.27
C ALA A 185 5.05 -21.64 10.80
N LEU A 186 4.01 -21.49 9.99
CA LEU A 186 2.76 -20.84 10.40
C LEU A 186 2.02 -21.65 11.47
N VAL A 187 1.81 -22.94 11.23
CA VAL A 187 1.13 -23.81 12.21
C VAL A 187 1.90 -23.85 13.53
N GLY A 188 3.23 -23.96 13.47
CA GLY A 188 4.09 -23.96 14.66
C GLY A 188 3.98 -22.67 15.49
N ARG A 189 3.83 -21.50 14.85
CA ARG A 189 3.59 -20.22 15.53
C ARG A 189 2.16 -20.10 16.07
N TRP A 190 1.19 -20.71 15.40
CA TRP A 190 -0.21 -20.63 15.77
C TRP A 190 -0.59 -21.53 16.95
N ILE A 191 -0.02 -22.74 17.05
CA ILE A 191 -0.35 -23.71 18.12
C ILE A 191 -0.23 -23.10 19.53
N PRO A 192 0.87 -22.41 19.91
CA PRO A 192 0.98 -21.80 21.24
C PRO A 192 -0.13 -20.79 21.54
N LEU A 193 -0.57 -20.03 20.53
CA LEU A 193 -1.66 -19.06 20.67
C LEU A 193 -2.99 -19.78 20.89
N ALA A 194 -3.26 -20.83 20.11
CA ALA A 194 -4.47 -21.64 20.21
C ALA A 194 -4.58 -22.34 21.57
N VAL A 195 -3.49 -22.92 22.06
CA VAL A 195 -3.44 -23.63 23.36
C VAL A 195 -3.59 -22.67 24.54
N ALA A 196 -3.06 -21.44 24.42
CA ALA A 196 -3.18 -20.42 25.45
C ALA A 196 -4.55 -19.71 25.46
N ALA A 197 -5.37 -19.93 24.44
CA ALA A 197 -6.63 -19.22 24.28
C ALA A 197 -7.66 -19.60 25.36
N PRO A 198 -8.48 -18.64 25.84
CA PRO A 198 -9.47 -18.91 26.88
C PRO A 198 -10.60 -19.82 26.36
N SER A 199 -11.11 -20.67 27.23
CA SER A 199 -12.32 -21.47 26.96
C SER A 199 -13.43 -21.12 27.97
N PRO A 200 -14.61 -20.66 27.52
CA PRO A 200 -15.01 -20.46 26.12
C PRO A 200 -14.32 -19.25 25.46
N LEU A 201 -14.15 -19.30 24.14
CA LEU A 201 -13.54 -18.21 23.36
C LEU A 201 -14.50 -17.01 23.27
N SER A 202 -13.98 -15.81 23.55
CA SER A 202 -14.66 -14.56 23.21
C SER A 202 -14.66 -14.33 21.69
N ALA A 203 -15.49 -13.40 21.22
CA ALA A 203 -15.49 -12.98 19.81
C ALA A 203 -14.12 -12.45 19.36
N ASP A 204 -13.46 -11.67 20.23
CA ASP A 204 -12.14 -11.10 19.95
C ASP A 204 -11.06 -12.19 19.90
N ALA A 205 -11.10 -13.17 20.81
CA ALA A 205 -10.18 -14.30 20.78
C ALA A 205 -10.34 -15.16 19.50
N LYS A 206 -11.58 -15.28 18.99
CA LYS A 206 -11.84 -15.96 17.70
C LYS A 206 -11.21 -15.20 16.54
N ARG A 207 -11.40 -13.88 16.47
CA ARG A 207 -10.76 -13.02 15.47
C ARG A 207 -9.24 -13.13 15.55
N ASP A 208 -8.67 -12.92 16.73
CA ASP A 208 -7.22 -12.90 16.91
C ASP A 208 -6.57 -14.22 16.46
N LEU A 209 -7.21 -15.37 16.74
CA LEU A 209 -6.73 -16.67 16.26
C LEU A 209 -6.90 -16.85 14.74
N LEU A 210 -7.91 -16.26 14.11
CA LEU A 210 -8.07 -16.31 12.66
C LEU A 210 -7.07 -15.39 11.94
N ASP A 211 -6.84 -14.19 12.46
CA ASP A 211 -5.84 -13.25 11.94
C ASP A 211 -4.44 -13.84 12.08
N ALA A 212 -4.19 -14.58 13.18
CA ALA A 212 -2.95 -15.31 13.39
C ALA A 212 -2.72 -16.49 12.42
N LEU A 213 -3.71 -16.90 11.61
CA LEU A 213 -3.50 -17.94 10.58
C LEU A 213 -2.53 -17.46 9.49
N LEU A 214 -2.51 -16.16 9.20
CA LEU A 214 -1.54 -15.51 8.34
C LEU A 214 -1.35 -14.07 8.82
N PRO A 215 -0.49 -13.87 9.84
CA PRO A 215 -0.32 -12.58 10.50
C PRO A 215 -0.01 -11.45 9.51
N THR A 216 -0.48 -10.24 9.82
CA THR A 216 -0.31 -9.00 9.03
C THR A 216 -1.02 -8.96 7.65
N ARG A 217 -1.56 -10.09 7.17
CA ARG A 217 -2.24 -10.26 5.88
C ARG A 217 -3.72 -10.60 5.97
N LEU A 218 -4.18 -10.99 7.16
CA LEU A 218 -5.59 -11.23 7.46
C LEU A 218 -6.08 -10.24 8.52
N TYR A 219 -7.23 -9.65 8.23
CA TYR A 219 -7.97 -8.78 9.14
C TYR A 219 -9.43 -9.23 9.13
N THR A 220 -9.77 -10.17 9.99
CA THR A 220 -11.11 -10.74 10.09
C THR A 220 -12.02 -9.84 10.92
N ASP A 221 -13.31 -9.78 10.57
CA ASP A 221 -14.31 -9.12 11.41
C ASP A 221 -15.07 -10.20 12.17
N ALA A 222 -14.88 -10.24 13.49
CA ALA A 222 -15.57 -11.16 14.39
C ALA A 222 -17.09 -11.17 14.19
N LYS A 223 -17.69 -10.04 13.77
CA LYS A 223 -19.14 -9.90 13.54
C LYS A 223 -19.60 -10.48 12.21
N ARG A 224 -18.69 -10.70 11.27
CA ARG A 224 -18.95 -11.25 9.93
C ARG A 224 -18.53 -12.73 9.82
N LEU A 225 -18.11 -13.38 10.93
CA LEU A 225 -17.70 -14.78 10.91
C LEU A 225 -18.91 -15.72 10.75
N ALA A 226 -18.85 -16.58 9.74
CA ALA A 226 -19.87 -17.61 9.55
C ALA A 226 -19.79 -18.67 10.67
N PRO A 227 -20.92 -19.22 11.14
CA PRO A 227 -20.92 -20.27 12.15
C PRO A 227 -20.08 -21.50 11.77
N ALA A 228 -20.03 -21.84 10.47
CA ALA A 228 -19.22 -22.95 9.96
C ALA A 228 -17.70 -22.69 10.14
N THR A 229 -17.24 -21.47 9.86
CA THR A 229 -15.84 -21.06 10.07
C THR A 229 -15.46 -21.13 11.55
N VAL A 230 -16.36 -20.68 12.43
CA VAL A 230 -16.16 -20.76 13.89
C VAL A 230 -16.05 -22.22 14.36
N ALA A 231 -16.90 -23.11 13.86
CA ALA A 231 -16.84 -24.53 14.20
C ALA A 231 -15.52 -25.19 13.73
N LYS A 232 -15.02 -24.81 12.54
CA LYS A 232 -13.71 -25.25 12.03
C LYS A 232 -12.55 -24.75 12.89
N LEU A 233 -12.59 -23.49 13.32
CA LEU A 233 -11.62 -22.93 14.25
C LEU A 233 -11.61 -23.68 15.58
N GLU A 234 -12.78 -23.91 16.19
CA GLU A 234 -12.89 -24.61 17.46
C GLU A 234 -12.40 -26.08 17.35
N ALA A 235 -12.68 -26.75 16.22
CA ALA A 235 -12.14 -28.08 15.93
C ALA A 235 -10.61 -28.07 15.77
N LEU A 236 -10.05 -27.06 15.08
CA LEU A 236 -8.62 -26.90 14.89
C LEU A 236 -7.90 -26.67 16.23
N ILE A 237 -8.47 -25.85 17.11
CA ILE A 237 -7.95 -25.61 18.47
C ILE A 237 -7.97 -26.91 19.28
N ALA A 238 -9.06 -27.68 19.23
CA ALA A 238 -9.16 -28.96 19.92
C ALA A 238 -8.12 -29.97 19.43
N GLU A 239 -7.80 -29.98 18.13
CA GLU A 239 -6.73 -30.79 17.56
C GLU A 239 -5.35 -30.35 18.08
N ALA A 240 -5.07 -29.04 18.06
CA ALA A 240 -3.82 -28.46 18.56
C ALA A 240 -3.57 -28.70 20.06
N ALA A 241 -4.64 -28.85 20.85
CA ALA A 241 -4.58 -29.09 22.29
C ALA A 241 -4.43 -30.58 22.68
N ARG A 242 -4.43 -31.52 21.73
CA ARG A 242 -4.32 -32.95 22.06
C ARG A 242 -2.97 -33.27 22.72
N PRO A 243 -2.97 -34.02 23.83
CA PRO A 243 -1.73 -34.38 24.52
C PRO A 243 -0.90 -35.37 23.69
N GLY A 244 0.38 -35.03 23.53
CA GLY A 244 1.36 -35.78 22.77
C GLY A 244 2.24 -34.78 22.02
N PRO A 245 3.56 -34.73 22.26
CA PRO A 245 4.39 -33.84 21.47
C PRO A 245 4.31 -34.29 20.00
N PRO A 246 4.13 -33.39 19.02
CA PRO A 246 4.71 -33.67 17.72
C PRO A 246 6.18 -34.03 17.97
N ALA A 247 6.54 -35.29 17.67
CA ALA A 247 7.92 -35.74 17.83
C ALA A 247 8.82 -34.73 17.13
N ALA A 248 9.78 -34.14 17.87
CA ALA A 248 10.78 -33.19 17.40
C ALA A 248 10.37 -32.41 16.14
N GLY A 249 9.45 -31.44 16.26
CA GLY A 249 9.16 -30.47 15.20
C GLY A 249 8.28 -30.96 14.04
N ALA A 250 7.79 -32.20 14.02
CA ALA A 250 6.93 -32.69 12.94
C ALA A 250 5.45 -32.40 13.22
N ILE A 251 4.89 -31.40 12.55
CA ILE A 251 3.46 -31.04 12.66
C ILE A 251 2.59 -32.16 12.09
N PRO A 252 1.58 -32.66 12.84
CA PRO A 252 0.73 -33.74 12.34
C PRO A 252 0.04 -33.36 11.04
N ALA A 253 0.04 -34.27 10.06
CA ALA A 253 -0.52 -34.03 8.72
C ALA A 253 -1.98 -33.56 8.78
N GLU A 254 -2.77 -34.08 9.73
CA GLU A 254 -4.19 -33.73 9.86
C GLU A 254 -4.39 -32.34 10.45
N LEU A 255 -3.51 -31.92 11.37
CA LEU A 255 -3.50 -30.55 11.89
C LEU A 255 -3.09 -29.57 10.78
N ARG A 256 -2.04 -29.90 10.02
CA ARG A 256 -1.59 -29.12 8.86
C ARG A 256 -2.70 -28.95 7.83
N ARG A 257 -3.40 -30.04 7.47
CA ARG A 257 -4.53 -30.00 6.52
C ARG A 257 -5.67 -29.14 7.05
N ALA A 258 -6.10 -29.36 8.30
CA ALA A 258 -7.19 -28.58 8.89
C ALA A 258 -6.86 -27.07 8.98
N TYR A 259 -5.60 -26.74 9.26
CA TYR A 259 -5.12 -25.35 9.24
C TYR A 259 -5.18 -24.77 7.84
N ALA A 260 -4.65 -25.47 6.84
CA ALA A 260 -4.64 -25.02 5.45
C ALA A 260 -6.07 -24.85 4.91
N ASP A 261 -6.98 -25.77 5.23
CA ASP A 261 -8.39 -25.70 4.83
C ASP A 261 -9.10 -24.48 5.45
N LEU A 262 -8.85 -24.20 6.74
CA LEU A 262 -9.41 -23.02 7.41
C LEU A 262 -8.81 -21.72 6.85
N LEU A 263 -7.50 -21.68 6.62
CA LEU A 263 -6.82 -20.54 6.00
C LEU A 263 -7.37 -20.27 4.59
N ALA A 264 -7.55 -21.31 3.77
CA ALA A 264 -8.11 -21.18 2.43
C ALA A 264 -9.55 -20.61 2.47
N GLU A 265 -10.37 -21.05 3.41
CA GLU A 265 -11.73 -20.53 3.60
C GLU A 265 -11.71 -19.05 4.05
N VAL A 266 -10.98 -18.72 5.10
CA VAL A 266 -10.93 -17.37 5.68
C VAL A 266 -10.30 -16.37 4.72
N SER A 267 -9.30 -16.81 3.96
CA SER A 267 -8.66 -15.97 2.95
C SER A 267 -9.42 -15.95 1.62
N GLY A 268 -10.50 -16.72 1.44
CA GLY A 268 -11.18 -16.84 0.14
C GLY A 268 -10.25 -17.33 -0.98
N GLY A 269 -9.25 -18.16 -0.64
CA GLY A 269 -8.26 -18.67 -1.61
C GLY A 269 -7.25 -17.65 -2.12
N ARG A 270 -7.11 -16.48 -1.46
CA ARG A 270 -6.15 -15.44 -1.86
C ARG A 270 -4.70 -15.89 -1.76
N TYR A 271 -4.40 -16.74 -0.77
CA TYR A 271 -3.06 -17.26 -0.47
C TYR A 271 -3.01 -18.77 -0.76
N PRO A 272 -2.72 -19.18 -2.01
CA PRO A 272 -2.73 -20.58 -2.38
C PRO A 272 -1.56 -21.37 -1.76
N LEU A 273 -1.85 -22.59 -1.34
CA LEU A 273 -0.86 -23.57 -0.93
C LEU A 273 -0.36 -24.35 -2.16
N ARG A 274 0.96 -24.40 -2.35
CA ARG A 274 1.64 -25.20 -3.38
C ARG A 274 2.56 -26.20 -2.68
N GLY A 275 2.08 -27.43 -2.52
CA GLY A 275 2.76 -28.43 -1.69
C GLY A 275 2.64 -28.08 -0.21
N ASP A 276 3.77 -27.82 0.44
CA ASP A 276 3.88 -27.45 1.86
C ASP A 276 4.23 -25.95 2.06
N VAL A 277 4.14 -25.15 1.01
CA VAL A 277 4.47 -23.73 1.03
C VAL A 277 3.28 -22.90 0.55
N LEU A 278 2.92 -21.85 1.28
CA LEU A 278 2.09 -20.78 0.74
C LEU A 278 2.93 -19.98 -0.24
N GLU A 279 2.53 -20.00 -1.52
CA GLU A 279 3.29 -19.39 -2.59
C GLU A 279 2.41 -18.45 -3.42
N PHE A 280 2.69 -17.16 -3.34
CA PHE A 280 1.96 -16.11 -4.04
C PHE A 280 2.84 -14.90 -4.32
N VAL A 281 2.35 -13.98 -5.14
CA VAL A 281 3.07 -12.74 -5.48
C VAL A 281 2.28 -11.57 -4.98
N GLU A 282 2.95 -10.64 -4.29
CA GLU A 282 2.39 -9.36 -3.87
C GLU A 282 3.02 -8.23 -4.67
N PHE A 283 2.20 -7.26 -5.08
CA PHE A 283 2.68 -5.94 -5.47
C PHE A 283 2.36 -4.96 -4.34
N THR A 284 3.38 -4.30 -3.80
CA THR A 284 3.24 -3.40 -2.66
C THR A 284 3.78 -2.01 -2.99
N ALA A 285 2.98 -0.99 -2.66
CA ALA A 285 3.31 0.42 -2.82
C ALA A 285 3.18 1.14 -1.49
N LEU A 286 4.11 2.05 -1.17
CA LEU A 286 4.01 2.91 0.00
C LEU A 286 4.06 4.38 -0.42
N TYR A 287 2.98 5.10 -0.18
CA TYR A 287 2.85 6.52 -0.52
C TYR A 287 2.90 7.36 0.75
N PRO A 288 3.59 8.53 0.75
CA PRO A 288 3.41 9.49 1.82
C PRO A 288 2.00 10.04 1.77
N ILE A 289 1.43 10.35 2.94
CA ILE A 289 0.09 10.95 3.05
C ILE A 289 0.07 12.20 3.93
N GLY A 290 -0.77 13.15 3.56
CA GLY A 290 -1.21 14.22 4.45
C GLY A 290 -2.47 13.81 5.20
N THR A 291 -2.60 14.23 6.46
CA THR A 291 -3.76 13.95 7.33
C THR A 291 -4.36 15.25 7.85
N VAL A 292 -5.43 15.15 8.67
CA VAL A 292 -6.05 16.32 9.32
C VAL A 292 -4.98 17.21 9.97
N ASN A 293 -5.15 18.53 9.85
CA ASN A 293 -4.20 19.56 10.28
C ASN A 293 -4.16 19.72 11.81
N GLU A 294 -4.11 18.60 12.53
CA GLU A 294 -4.11 18.51 13.98
C GLU A 294 -3.04 17.54 14.47
N LEU A 295 -2.63 17.73 15.72
CA LEU A 295 -1.70 16.87 16.45
C LEU A 295 -2.44 16.26 17.64
N THR A 296 -2.00 15.08 18.07
CA THR A 296 -2.42 14.45 19.33
C THR A 296 -1.21 14.18 20.21
N LYS A 297 -1.44 13.89 21.50
CA LYS A 297 -0.37 13.56 22.45
C LYS A 297 -0.31 12.04 22.68
N HIS A 298 0.87 11.47 22.52
CA HIS A 298 1.17 10.09 22.89
C HIS A 298 2.47 10.04 23.69
N ARG A 299 2.44 9.42 24.88
CA ARG A 299 3.60 9.35 25.81
C ARG A 299 4.29 10.71 26.04
N GLY A 300 3.51 11.79 26.12
CA GLY A 300 4.01 13.16 26.33
C GLY A 300 4.59 13.86 25.10
N ARG A 301 4.60 13.21 23.93
CA ARG A 301 5.09 13.75 22.66
C ARG A 301 3.90 14.04 21.73
N GLU A 302 4.05 15.05 20.89
CA GLU A 302 3.06 15.35 19.85
C GLU A 302 3.32 14.49 18.61
N ILE A 303 2.26 13.93 18.05
CA ILE A 303 2.28 13.16 16.80
C ILE A 303 1.09 13.58 15.92
N PRO A 304 1.16 13.37 14.59
CA PRO A 304 0.04 13.62 13.68
C PRO A 304 -1.23 12.88 14.09
N LEU A 305 -2.38 13.56 14.04
CA LEU A 305 -3.68 12.95 14.29
C LEU A 305 -4.21 12.25 13.03
N TYR A 306 -4.81 11.07 13.23
CA TYR A 306 -5.57 10.33 12.22
C TYR A 306 -7.05 10.47 12.55
N PRO A 307 -7.82 11.15 11.69
CA PRO A 307 -9.25 11.27 11.92
C PRO A 307 -9.89 9.90 11.64
N THR A 308 -10.80 9.48 12.53
CA THR A 308 -11.70 8.33 12.28
C THR A 308 -11.03 6.97 12.03
N PRO A 309 -10.16 6.48 12.93
CA PRO A 309 -9.52 5.17 12.76
C PRO A 309 -10.54 4.02 12.67
N GLY A 310 -10.14 2.94 12.01
CA GLY A 310 -10.89 1.69 11.87
C GLY A 310 -10.92 1.11 10.45
N ARG A 311 -11.63 -0.01 10.31
CA ARG A 311 -11.89 -0.69 9.04
C ARG A 311 -13.02 0.02 8.29
N ARG A 312 -12.80 0.31 7.02
CA ARG A 312 -13.73 0.95 6.09
C ARG A 312 -13.70 0.21 4.77
N GLU A 313 -14.68 0.54 3.94
CA GLU A 313 -14.74 0.19 2.53
C GLU A 313 -14.67 1.52 1.77
N LEU A 314 -14.14 1.53 0.53
CA LEU A 314 -14.35 2.71 -0.30
C LEU A 314 -15.87 2.92 -0.47
N THR A 315 -16.28 4.16 -0.73
CA THR A 315 -17.68 4.50 -0.77
C THR A 315 -17.94 5.61 -1.77
N THR A 316 -19.22 5.84 -2.05
CA THR A 316 -19.62 6.82 -3.05
C THR A 316 -19.49 8.24 -2.53
N HIS A 317 -19.12 9.17 -3.40
CA HIS A 317 -19.17 10.59 -3.08
C HIS A 317 -20.63 11.09 -3.10
N GLN A 318 -21.04 11.86 -2.09
CA GLN A 318 -22.43 12.26 -1.84
C GLN A 318 -23.10 13.03 -2.99
N ARG A 319 -22.32 13.72 -3.85
CA ARG A 319 -22.88 14.48 -4.99
C ARG A 319 -22.91 13.68 -6.28
N SER A 320 -21.88 12.89 -6.53
CA SER A 320 -21.72 12.18 -7.81
C SER A 320 -22.17 10.73 -7.75
N LEU A 321 -22.48 10.21 -6.55
CA LEU A 321 -22.95 8.85 -6.29
C LEU A 321 -22.04 7.79 -6.94
N THR A 322 -20.74 8.04 -6.90
CA THR A 322 -19.70 7.15 -7.43
C THR A 322 -18.49 7.17 -6.53
N ALA A 323 -17.84 6.02 -6.36
CA ALA A 323 -16.56 5.87 -5.65
C ALA A 323 -15.36 6.39 -6.45
N ASP A 324 -15.55 6.68 -7.74
CA ASP A 324 -14.55 7.26 -8.65
C ASP A 324 -14.92 8.72 -8.98
N HIS A 325 -15.04 9.52 -7.92
CA HIS A 325 -15.43 10.93 -8.05
C HIS A 325 -14.29 11.73 -8.71
N ILE A 326 -14.65 12.70 -9.53
CA ILE A 326 -13.72 13.69 -10.05
C ILE A 326 -14.31 15.05 -9.71
N ALA A 327 -13.56 15.84 -8.94
CA ALA A 327 -13.95 17.19 -8.61
C ALA A 327 -13.92 18.06 -9.88
N ASP A 328 -14.96 18.87 -10.06
CA ASP A 328 -15.04 19.91 -11.09
C ASP A 328 -14.31 21.20 -10.68
N VAL A 329 -13.71 21.20 -9.49
CA VAL A 329 -12.90 22.30 -8.96
C VAL A 329 -11.47 22.20 -9.52
N PRO A 330 -10.99 23.20 -10.29
CA PRO A 330 -9.72 23.11 -11.02
C PRO A 330 -8.51 22.80 -10.16
N THR A 331 -8.43 23.27 -8.91
CA THR A 331 -7.25 23.09 -8.05
C THR A 331 -6.88 21.62 -7.81
N TYR A 332 -7.83 20.70 -7.97
CA TYR A 332 -7.59 19.26 -7.88
C TYR A 332 -7.07 18.62 -9.18
N SER A 333 -6.91 19.40 -10.26
CA SER A 333 -6.43 18.91 -11.56
C SER A 333 -7.24 17.73 -12.11
N TYR A 334 -8.55 17.72 -11.83
CA TYR A 334 -9.45 16.60 -12.19
C TYR A 334 -8.97 15.24 -11.66
N SER A 335 -8.14 15.21 -10.62
CA SER A 335 -7.66 13.99 -9.98
C SER A 335 -8.81 13.23 -9.32
N PRO A 336 -8.75 11.89 -9.24
CA PRO A 336 -9.85 11.13 -8.68
C PRO A 336 -9.91 11.41 -7.17
N TRP A 337 -11.10 11.36 -6.59
CA TRP A 337 -11.29 11.27 -5.15
C TRP A 337 -11.82 9.87 -4.89
N LEU A 338 -11.21 9.19 -3.93
CA LEU A 338 -11.61 7.85 -3.49
C LEU A 338 -12.15 7.96 -2.05
N PRO A 339 -13.46 8.21 -1.86
CA PRO A 339 -14.05 8.30 -0.54
C PRO A 339 -14.02 6.95 0.15
N TYR A 340 -13.88 6.97 1.47
CA TYR A 340 -13.94 5.76 2.32
C TYR A 340 -14.80 5.94 3.58
N MET A 341 -15.34 7.15 3.79
CA MET A 341 -16.23 7.40 4.92
C MET A 341 -17.03 8.68 4.72
N HIS A 342 -18.30 8.68 5.15
CA HIS A 342 -19.05 9.91 5.37
C HIS A 342 -18.95 10.36 6.84
N VAL A 343 -18.74 11.66 7.03
CA VAL A 343 -18.71 12.35 8.32
C VAL A 343 -19.91 13.32 8.36
N GLY A 344 -20.90 12.97 9.18
CA GLY A 344 -22.18 13.66 9.20
C GLY A 344 -22.92 13.57 7.86
N SER A 345 -23.57 14.65 7.42
CA SER A 345 -24.40 14.67 6.21
C SER A 345 -23.71 15.19 4.95
N LYS A 346 -22.45 15.66 5.02
CA LYS A 346 -21.81 16.37 3.90
C LYS A 346 -20.31 16.14 3.75
N MET A 347 -19.58 16.01 4.86
CA MET A 347 -18.14 15.81 4.83
C MET A 347 -17.87 14.33 4.53
N HIS A 348 -16.89 14.04 3.70
CA HIS A 348 -16.44 12.66 3.49
C HIS A 348 -14.93 12.66 3.62
N ASN A 349 -14.40 11.59 4.18
CA ASN A 349 -12.97 11.35 4.18
C ASN A 349 -12.65 10.58 2.89
N ALA A 350 -11.70 11.10 2.13
CA ALA A 350 -11.26 10.52 0.86
C ALA A 350 -9.75 10.57 0.71
N PHE A 351 -9.22 9.66 -0.10
CA PHE A 351 -7.93 9.87 -0.73
C PHE A 351 -8.09 10.87 -1.87
N HIS A 352 -7.42 12.01 -1.79
CA HIS A 352 -7.42 12.99 -2.87
C HIS A 352 -6.15 13.84 -2.88
N THR A 353 -5.95 14.65 -3.92
CA THR A 353 -4.78 15.53 -4.02
C THR A 353 -4.85 16.71 -3.06
N PRO A 354 -3.69 17.28 -2.68
CA PRO A 354 -3.65 18.61 -2.08
C PRO A 354 -4.46 19.63 -2.90
N TYR A 355 -5.16 20.54 -2.21
CA TYR A 355 -6.07 21.50 -2.85
C TYR A 355 -5.50 22.92 -2.97
N TRP A 356 -4.36 23.20 -2.33
CA TRP A 356 -3.74 24.52 -2.28
C TRP A 356 -2.78 24.75 -3.45
N ASP A 357 -2.63 26.01 -3.85
CA ASP A 357 -1.59 26.43 -4.80
C ASP A 357 -0.24 26.55 -4.09
N LEU A 358 0.81 25.96 -4.66
CA LEU A 358 2.18 26.10 -4.15
C LEU A 358 3.11 26.57 -5.26
N ARG A 359 3.32 27.88 -5.28
CA ARG A 359 4.33 28.54 -6.12
C ARG A 359 5.68 28.52 -5.42
N LEU A 360 6.62 27.80 -5.98
CA LEU A 360 7.95 27.59 -5.37
C LEU A 360 8.69 28.91 -5.10
N ALA A 361 8.55 29.90 -5.99
CA ALA A 361 9.17 31.20 -5.83
C ALA A 361 8.65 31.98 -4.61
N ASN A 362 7.39 31.77 -4.23
CA ASN A 362 6.72 32.49 -3.15
C ASN A 362 6.73 31.71 -1.82
N ALA A 363 7.03 30.41 -1.86
CA ALA A 363 7.02 29.52 -0.72
C ALA A 363 8.26 29.68 0.16
N SER A 364 8.46 30.86 0.76
CA SER A 364 9.66 31.22 1.54
C SER A 364 9.99 30.28 2.71
N PHE A 365 8.99 29.53 3.20
CA PHE A 365 9.17 28.50 4.21
C PHE A 365 9.95 27.28 3.71
N LEU A 366 9.98 27.03 2.39
CA LEU A 366 10.75 25.94 1.80
C LEU A 366 12.24 26.27 1.75
N PRO A 367 13.11 25.25 1.90
CA PRO A 367 14.55 25.40 1.68
C PRO A 367 14.87 26.00 0.32
N ALA A 368 15.96 26.77 0.27
CA ALA A 368 16.34 27.53 -0.93
C ALA A 368 16.66 26.63 -2.13
N GLU A 369 17.03 25.37 -1.89
CA GLU A 369 17.30 24.34 -2.87
C GLU A 369 16.02 23.98 -3.64
N LEU A 370 14.91 23.77 -2.92
CA LEU A 370 13.59 23.46 -3.52
C LEU A 370 13.02 24.67 -4.27
N ARG A 371 13.16 25.88 -3.70
CA ARG A 371 12.66 27.12 -4.34
C ARG A 371 13.38 27.47 -5.64
N ARG A 372 14.62 26.98 -5.80
CA ARG A 372 15.48 27.23 -6.97
C ARG A 372 15.41 26.12 -8.03
N LEU A 373 14.58 25.09 -7.83
CA LEU A 373 14.38 24.06 -8.84
C LEU A 373 13.88 24.67 -10.16
N GLU A 374 14.57 24.32 -11.24
CA GLU A 374 14.22 24.74 -12.60
C GLU A 374 13.68 23.54 -13.37
N VAL A 375 12.38 23.27 -13.21
CA VAL A 375 11.69 22.25 -13.99
C VAL A 375 11.07 22.90 -15.22
N ARG A 376 11.34 22.33 -16.40
CA ARG A 376 10.82 22.80 -17.67
C ARG A 376 9.88 21.77 -18.27
N GLY A 377 8.77 22.26 -18.80
CA GLY A 377 7.79 21.47 -19.51
C GLY A 377 8.16 21.19 -20.97
N ARG A 378 7.27 20.49 -21.66
CA ARG A 378 7.37 20.13 -23.09
C ARG A 378 7.68 21.32 -24.01
N SER A 379 7.10 22.50 -23.72
CA SER A 379 7.33 23.72 -24.52
C SER A 379 8.58 24.51 -24.11
N GLY A 380 9.43 23.96 -23.23
CA GLY A 380 10.54 24.68 -22.60
C GLY A 380 10.11 25.68 -21.53
N THR A 381 8.80 25.86 -21.33
CA THR A 381 8.23 26.76 -20.32
C THR A 381 8.57 26.27 -18.92
N LYS A 382 8.99 27.18 -18.04
CA LYS A 382 9.25 26.87 -16.63
C LYS A 382 7.94 26.51 -15.91
N LEU A 383 7.92 25.34 -15.27
CA LEU A 383 6.82 24.90 -14.42
C LEU A 383 7.01 25.49 -13.02
N SER A 384 6.19 26.48 -12.68
CA SER A 384 6.38 27.33 -11.49
C SER A 384 5.65 26.84 -10.24
N ASN A 385 4.66 25.97 -10.42
CA ASN A 385 3.87 25.39 -9.33
C ASN A 385 4.28 23.93 -9.12
N ALA A 386 4.03 23.44 -7.90
CA ALA A 386 4.26 22.04 -7.57
C ALA A 386 3.14 21.50 -6.70
N TYR A 387 2.63 20.32 -7.05
CA TYR A 387 1.97 19.47 -6.08
C TYR A 387 3.05 18.85 -5.19
N LEU A 388 3.28 19.49 -4.05
CA LEU A 388 4.18 19.01 -3.03
C LEU A 388 3.34 18.64 -1.81
N LEU A 389 3.28 17.35 -1.47
CA LEU A 389 2.56 16.90 -0.30
C LEU A 389 3.26 17.34 1.00
N SER A 390 2.48 17.74 2.00
CA SER A 390 2.95 17.73 3.39
C SER A 390 2.61 16.37 3.99
N ARG A 391 3.62 15.59 4.38
CA ARG A 391 3.42 14.32 5.09
C ARG A 391 3.06 14.63 6.54
N GLY A 392 1.89 14.19 6.99
CA GLY A 392 1.34 14.61 8.28
C GLY A 392 0.29 15.73 8.18
N PRO A 393 0.13 16.56 9.23
CA PRO A 393 -1.03 17.42 9.37
C PRO A 393 -1.07 18.57 8.36
N ALA A 394 -1.97 18.45 7.37
CA ALA A 394 -2.17 19.41 6.29
C ALA A 394 -3.54 19.25 5.56
N SER A 395 -4.58 18.76 6.23
CA SER A 395 -5.93 18.58 5.65
C SER A 395 -7.04 19.02 6.59
N HIS A 396 -8.26 19.16 6.08
CA HIS A 396 -9.47 19.39 6.88
C HIS A 396 -10.17 18.09 7.32
N GLY A 397 -9.55 16.93 7.10
CA GLY A 397 -10.09 15.62 7.50
C GLY A 397 -9.82 14.49 6.51
N CYS A 398 -9.49 14.85 5.26
CA CYS A 398 -9.17 13.89 4.21
C CYS A 398 -7.72 13.39 4.27
N THR A 399 -7.46 12.34 3.51
CA THR A 399 -6.11 11.81 3.31
C THR A 399 -5.54 12.36 2.00
N HIS A 400 -4.57 13.26 2.10
CA HIS A 400 -3.94 13.82 0.91
C HIS A 400 -2.88 12.88 0.35
N VAL A 401 -2.89 12.66 -0.96
CA VAL A 401 -1.92 11.87 -1.71
C VAL A 401 -1.44 12.70 -2.90
N ASN A 402 -0.16 12.62 -3.25
CA ASN A 402 0.33 13.33 -4.44
C ASN A 402 -0.41 12.85 -5.71
N PRO A 403 -0.68 13.74 -6.70
CA PRO A 403 -1.50 13.42 -7.86
C PRO A 403 -1.03 12.21 -8.65
N GLY A 404 0.29 12.07 -8.88
CA GLY A 404 0.81 10.92 -9.62
C GLY A 404 0.60 9.60 -8.89
N HIS A 405 0.82 9.60 -7.58
CA HIS A 405 0.60 8.45 -6.71
C HIS A 405 -0.88 8.12 -6.54
N LEU A 406 -1.75 9.12 -6.55
CA LEU A 406 -3.19 8.91 -6.51
C LEU A 406 -3.74 8.30 -7.81
N VAL A 407 -3.20 8.74 -8.95
CA VAL A 407 -3.53 8.15 -10.25
C VAL A 407 -2.96 6.72 -10.36
N GLU A 408 -1.77 6.46 -9.82
CA GLU A 408 -1.22 5.10 -9.69
C GLU A 408 -2.06 4.22 -8.77
N LEU A 409 -2.44 4.72 -7.60
CA LEU A 409 -3.34 4.02 -6.67
C LEU A 409 -4.63 3.64 -7.40
N ARG A 410 -5.25 4.58 -8.13
CA ARG A 410 -6.46 4.29 -8.93
C ARG A 410 -6.21 3.25 -10.02
N GLN A 411 -5.04 3.23 -10.66
CA GLN A 411 -4.66 2.19 -11.63
C GLN A 411 -4.61 0.80 -10.99
N MET A 412 -4.16 0.71 -9.73
CA MET A 412 -4.07 -0.55 -8.99
C MET A 412 -5.45 -1.10 -8.62
N LEU A 413 -6.48 -0.26 -8.51
CA LEU A 413 -7.85 -0.68 -8.19
C LEU A 413 -8.61 -1.22 -9.41
N PRO A 414 -9.68 -2.03 -9.20
CA PRO A 414 -10.56 -2.51 -10.27
C PRO A 414 -11.01 -1.43 -11.25
N SER A 415 -11.15 -1.78 -12.53
CA SER A 415 -11.62 -0.84 -13.55
C SER A 415 -13.09 -0.47 -13.35
N GLU A 416 -13.91 -1.45 -12.97
CA GLU A 416 -15.33 -1.29 -12.68
C GLU A 416 -15.51 -0.39 -11.46
N THR A 417 -16.28 0.68 -11.62
CA THR A 417 -16.50 1.66 -10.55
C THR A 417 -17.35 1.07 -9.42
N GLU A 418 -18.24 0.16 -9.79
CA GLU A 418 -19.20 -0.54 -8.95
C GLU A 418 -18.57 -1.59 -8.04
N ARG A 419 -17.28 -1.90 -8.27
CA ARG A 419 -16.50 -2.83 -7.44
C ARG A 419 -15.52 -2.12 -6.53
N LEU A 420 -15.41 -0.79 -6.63
CA LEU A 420 -14.49 -0.04 -5.79
C LEU A 420 -14.94 -0.04 -4.34
N ASP A 421 -16.25 -0.05 -4.07
CA ASP A 421 -16.81 -0.10 -2.71
C ASP A 421 -16.64 -1.46 -2.01
N GLU A 422 -16.10 -2.46 -2.70
CA GLU A 422 -15.66 -3.72 -2.09
C GLU A 422 -14.20 -3.65 -1.59
N VAL A 423 -13.45 -2.59 -1.94
CA VAL A 423 -12.04 -2.43 -1.53
C VAL A 423 -11.97 -1.92 -0.09
N GLU A 424 -11.24 -2.65 0.75
CA GLU A 424 -11.10 -2.33 2.16
C GLU A 424 -9.96 -1.34 2.45
N VAL A 425 -10.24 -0.46 3.41
CA VAL A 425 -9.30 0.54 3.93
C VAL A 425 -9.18 0.38 5.44
N PHE A 426 -7.95 0.16 5.90
CA PHE A 426 -7.60 -0.04 7.29
C PHE A 426 -6.88 1.21 7.82
N LEU A 427 -7.50 1.91 8.75
CA LEU A 427 -6.93 3.11 9.36
C LEU A 427 -6.55 2.82 10.81
N ASN A 428 -5.27 2.82 11.13
CA ASN A 428 -4.78 2.65 12.48
C ASN A 428 -5.18 3.81 13.40
N GLU A 429 -5.12 3.58 14.71
CA GLU A 429 -5.02 4.69 15.67
C GLU A 429 -3.72 5.47 15.43
N SER A 430 -3.69 6.76 15.76
CA SER A 430 -2.54 7.63 15.46
C SER A 430 -1.23 7.15 16.08
N HIS A 431 -1.31 6.46 17.23
CA HIS A 431 -0.14 5.95 17.92
C HIS A 431 0.29 4.54 17.51
N THR A 432 -0.50 3.81 16.70
CA THR A 432 -0.19 2.44 16.26
C THR A 432 0.38 2.39 14.84
N TYR A 433 1.36 1.51 14.64
CA TYR A 433 2.17 1.38 13.43
C TYR A 433 1.54 0.39 12.44
N ASP A 434 1.77 0.62 11.14
CA ASP A 434 1.57 -0.44 10.14
C ASP A 434 2.77 -1.38 10.26
N VAL A 435 2.57 -2.49 10.97
CA VAL A 435 3.55 -3.57 11.13
C VAL A 435 3.17 -4.65 10.14
N PHE A 436 4.08 -4.93 9.20
CA PHE A 436 3.81 -5.80 8.07
C PHE A 436 5.06 -6.61 7.74
N ASP A 437 4.88 -7.89 7.43
CA ASP A 437 5.95 -8.76 6.93
C ASP A 437 6.01 -8.63 5.41
N ILE A 438 6.86 -7.74 4.90
CA ILE A 438 6.78 -7.27 3.51
C ILE A 438 7.19 -8.32 2.47
N ASP A 439 8.11 -9.22 2.81
CA ASP A 439 8.66 -10.24 1.92
C ASP A 439 8.26 -11.68 2.30
N GLY A 440 7.54 -11.86 3.41
CA GLY A 440 7.00 -13.14 3.83
C GLY A 440 8.03 -14.02 4.54
N ASP A 441 9.04 -13.44 5.16
CA ASP A 441 10.07 -14.15 5.91
C ASP A 441 9.67 -14.42 7.39
N LEU A 442 8.45 -14.02 7.78
CA LEU A 442 7.88 -14.08 9.13
C LEU A 442 8.51 -13.12 10.15
N SER A 443 9.31 -12.15 9.69
CA SER A 443 9.99 -11.11 10.47
C SER A 443 9.43 -9.73 10.12
N PRO A 444 8.34 -9.29 10.77
CA PRO A 444 7.65 -8.08 10.35
C PRO A 444 8.47 -6.82 10.58
N GLU A 445 8.21 -5.79 9.78
CA GLU A 445 8.82 -4.48 9.89
C GLU A 445 7.77 -3.38 10.11
N VAL A 446 8.21 -2.24 10.62
CA VAL A 446 7.38 -1.04 10.59
C VAL A 446 7.46 -0.43 9.19
N MET A 447 6.31 -0.18 8.58
CA MET A 447 6.24 0.39 7.25
C MET A 447 6.51 1.91 7.27
N GLY A 448 7.27 2.39 6.29
CA GLY A 448 7.62 3.79 6.13
C GLY A 448 8.02 4.14 4.69
N VAL A 449 8.15 5.44 4.43
CA VAL A 449 8.56 5.97 3.12
C VAL A 449 9.61 7.07 3.28
N ARG A 450 10.57 7.14 2.36
CA ARG A 450 11.67 8.13 2.32
C ARG A 450 11.19 9.44 1.71
N TYR A 451 10.24 10.08 2.39
CA TYR A 451 9.68 11.38 2.05
C TYR A 451 9.67 12.29 3.28
N PHE A 452 10.42 13.39 3.21
CA PHE A 452 10.79 14.22 4.38
C PHE A 452 10.25 15.66 4.29
N VAL A 453 9.16 15.86 3.56
CA VAL A 453 8.51 17.17 3.45
C VAL A 453 7.30 17.20 4.37
N ALA A 454 7.31 18.13 5.34
CA ALA A 454 6.18 18.41 6.21
C ALA A 454 6.10 19.90 6.52
N TYR A 455 4.97 20.51 6.23
CA TYR A 455 4.67 21.91 6.51
C TYR A 455 3.22 22.07 7.00
N SER A 456 2.95 23.16 7.69
CA SER A 456 1.62 23.52 8.18
C SER A 456 0.80 24.26 7.13
N ILE A 457 -0.52 24.08 7.18
CA ILE A 457 -1.49 24.93 6.49
C ILE A 457 -2.05 25.95 7.49
N VAL A 458 -2.07 27.22 7.12
CA VAL A 458 -2.68 28.32 7.89
C VAL A 458 -3.53 29.15 6.92
N ASN A 459 -4.81 29.37 7.24
CA ASN A 459 -5.76 30.04 6.35
C ASN A 459 -5.75 29.44 4.93
N ASP A 460 -5.80 28.12 4.84
CA ASP A 460 -5.79 27.36 3.58
C ASP A 460 -4.51 27.48 2.73
N GLU A 461 -3.44 28.08 3.28
CA GLU A 461 -2.16 28.26 2.60
C GLU A 461 -0.98 27.56 3.31
N PRO A 462 -0.03 26.98 2.55
CA PRO A 462 1.24 26.49 3.09
C PRO A 462 2.06 27.60 3.76
N ALA A 463 2.42 27.42 5.04
CA ALA A 463 2.96 28.52 5.85
C ALA A 463 4.34 28.27 6.46
N LYS A 464 4.60 27.10 7.05
CA LYS A 464 5.83 26.84 7.83
C LYS A 464 6.22 25.38 7.80
N MET A 465 7.52 25.08 7.65
CA MET A 465 8.03 23.72 7.85
C MET A 465 7.78 23.24 9.29
N ARG A 466 7.24 22.03 9.42
CA ARG A 466 7.02 21.37 10.72
C ARG A 466 8.30 20.73 11.25
N ALA A 467 9.13 20.23 10.33
CA ALA A 467 10.44 19.67 10.61
C ALA A 467 11.43 20.06 9.50
N PRO A 468 12.74 20.09 9.79
CA PRO A 468 13.77 20.15 8.75
C PRO A 468 13.63 18.99 7.75
N ILE A 469 14.03 19.22 6.49
CA ILE A 469 14.10 18.16 5.45
C ILE A 469 15.40 17.37 5.67
N GLU A 470 15.50 16.73 6.83
CA GLU A 470 16.64 15.95 7.29
C GLU A 470 16.09 14.72 8.01
N ARG A 471 16.58 13.52 7.66
CA ARG A 471 15.95 12.25 8.01
C ARG A 471 15.76 12.08 9.52
N ALA A 472 16.77 12.39 10.33
CA ALA A 472 16.69 12.21 11.78
C ALA A 472 15.71 13.21 12.42
N ALA A 473 15.85 14.51 12.14
CA ALA A 473 14.95 15.53 12.67
C ALA A 473 13.50 15.33 12.21
N PHE A 474 13.31 14.88 10.96
CA PHE A 474 11.99 14.58 10.43
C PHE A 474 11.35 13.39 11.14
N TYR A 475 12.10 12.31 11.39
CA TYR A 475 11.59 11.15 12.11
C TYR A 475 11.32 11.42 13.59
N ASP A 476 12.14 12.22 14.27
CA ASP A 476 11.84 12.64 15.65
C ASP A 476 10.50 13.37 15.73
N TRP A 477 10.23 14.27 14.79
CA TRP A 477 8.94 14.97 14.71
C TRP A 477 7.79 14.04 14.33
N LEU A 478 7.90 13.32 13.21
CA LEU A 478 6.81 12.53 12.62
C LEU A 478 6.36 11.42 13.56
N TYR A 479 7.33 10.71 14.14
CA TYR A 479 7.06 9.61 15.04
C TYR A 479 6.96 10.07 16.49
N GLY A 480 7.19 11.35 16.83
CA GLY A 480 7.16 11.80 18.23
C GLY A 480 8.25 11.13 19.08
N GLY A 481 9.44 10.95 18.50
CA GLY A 481 10.52 10.12 19.02
C GLY A 481 10.30 8.62 18.82
N GLY A 482 11.27 7.80 19.22
CA GLY A 482 11.17 6.33 19.20
C GLY A 482 11.66 5.66 17.92
N VAL A 483 12.17 6.43 16.95
CA VAL A 483 12.98 5.91 15.85
C VAL A 483 14.45 6.14 16.19
N GLU A 484 15.22 5.07 16.22
CA GLU A 484 16.68 5.09 16.43
C GLU A 484 17.39 4.74 15.12
N LEU A 485 18.48 5.47 14.83
CA LEU A 485 19.38 5.15 13.74
C LEU A 485 20.58 4.40 14.31
N ASP A 486 20.91 3.22 13.76
CA ASP A 486 22.14 2.52 14.11
C ASP A 486 23.38 3.16 13.43
N ARG A 487 24.56 2.56 13.63
CA ARG A 487 25.83 3.08 13.09
C ARG A 487 25.89 3.01 11.57
N GLU A 488 25.19 2.04 11.00
CA GLU A 488 25.04 1.83 9.56
C GLU A 488 23.92 2.71 8.98
N GLY A 489 23.23 3.48 9.82
CA GLY A 489 22.16 4.39 9.44
C GLY A 489 20.82 3.69 9.19
N ARG A 490 20.64 2.44 9.60
CA ARG A 490 19.34 1.74 9.55
C ARG A 490 18.43 2.25 10.66
N ALA A 491 17.15 2.44 10.34
CA ALA A 491 16.16 2.93 11.28
C ALA A 491 15.44 1.77 11.99
N PHE A 492 15.22 1.91 13.30
CA PHE A 492 14.50 0.95 14.13
C PHE A 492 13.48 1.66 14.99
N VAL A 493 12.32 1.03 15.19
CA VAL A 493 11.29 1.50 16.11
C VAL A 493 11.36 0.69 17.39
N GLN A 494 11.41 1.38 18.52
CA GLN A 494 11.38 0.77 19.84
C GLN A 494 9.93 0.54 20.28
N GLU A 495 9.62 -0.68 20.73
CA GLU A 495 8.29 -1.06 21.21
C GLU A 495 7.11 -0.69 20.29
N PRO A 496 7.17 -0.91 18.95
CA PRO A 496 6.03 -0.59 18.11
C PRO A 496 4.83 -1.45 18.51
N LYS A 497 3.65 -0.84 18.46
CA LYS A 497 2.37 -1.52 18.57
C LYS A 497 1.64 -1.47 17.23
N ASP A 498 1.08 -2.58 16.79
CA ASP A 498 0.20 -2.60 15.61
C ASP A 498 -1.25 -2.31 15.98
N ALA A 499 -2.16 -2.48 15.02
CA ALA A 499 -3.60 -2.29 15.21
C ALA A 499 -4.37 -3.57 14.83
N ASN A 500 -5.36 -3.90 15.65
CA ASN A 500 -6.42 -4.84 15.31
C ASN A 500 -7.69 -4.09 14.94
N PHE A 501 -8.64 -4.77 14.30
CA PHE A 501 -9.91 -4.19 13.87
C PHE A 501 -11.12 -4.93 14.44
N GLU A 502 -11.96 -4.23 15.20
CA GLU A 502 -13.18 -4.79 15.81
C GLU A 502 -14.42 -4.16 15.18
N GLY A 503 -15.01 -4.88 14.22
CA GLY A 503 -15.99 -4.28 13.31
C GLY A 503 -15.39 -3.07 12.61
N ALA A 504 -16.01 -1.90 12.79
CA ALA A 504 -15.56 -0.64 12.21
C ALA A 504 -14.53 0.13 13.05
N LYS A 505 -14.03 -0.40 14.18
CA LYS A 505 -13.08 0.33 15.05
C LYS A 505 -11.67 -0.24 14.92
N ALA A 506 -10.66 0.62 15.02
CA ALA A 506 -9.30 0.17 15.28
C ALA A 506 -9.08 0.12 16.80
N VAL A 507 -8.28 -0.83 17.25
CA VAL A 507 -7.84 -0.98 18.65
C VAL A 507 -6.36 -1.35 18.67
N GLU A 508 -5.67 -1.08 19.78
CA GLU A 508 -4.28 -1.52 19.95
C GLU A 508 -4.16 -3.05 19.81
N GLY A 509 -3.26 -3.50 18.93
CA GLY A 509 -2.94 -4.90 18.76
C GLY A 509 -1.71 -5.32 19.58
N ASP A 510 -0.81 -6.07 18.96
CA ASP A 510 0.39 -6.61 19.56
C ASP A 510 1.52 -5.59 19.68
N SER A 511 2.39 -5.84 20.65
CA SER A 511 3.58 -5.04 20.92
C SER A 511 4.81 -5.86 20.59
N TYR A 512 5.73 -5.27 19.85
CA TYR A 512 6.97 -5.91 19.44
C TYR A 512 8.13 -5.24 20.16
N PRO A 513 9.19 -5.94 20.58
CA PRO A 513 10.27 -5.33 21.37
C PRO A 513 11.03 -4.26 20.57
N ARG A 514 11.45 -4.59 19.35
CA ARG A 514 12.16 -3.70 18.43
C ARG A 514 12.01 -4.23 17.02
N LEU A 515 11.58 -3.39 16.08
CA LEU A 515 11.44 -3.76 14.67
C LEU A 515 12.25 -2.80 13.79
N PRO A 516 12.82 -3.26 12.66
CA PRO A 516 13.35 -2.37 11.65
C PRO A 516 12.22 -1.51 11.05
N LEU A 517 12.57 -0.30 10.61
CA LEU A 517 11.70 0.54 9.79
C LEU A 517 12.03 0.27 8.32
N TYR A 518 11.10 -0.35 7.60
CA TYR A 518 11.17 -0.48 6.15
C TYR A 518 10.95 0.89 5.52
N GLU A 519 11.96 1.39 4.80
CA GLU A 519 11.97 2.73 4.23
C GLU A 519 11.84 2.69 2.71
N ALA A 520 10.60 2.58 2.23
CA ALA A 520 10.31 2.59 0.81
C ALA A 520 10.88 3.84 0.13
N VAL A 521 11.52 3.68 -1.02
CA VAL A 521 11.97 4.81 -1.83
C VAL A 521 10.74 5.57 -2.35
N TYR A 522 10.80 6.90 -2.34
CA TYR A 522 9.75 7.71 -2.94
C TYR A 522 9.77 7.53 -4.46
N GLU A 523 8.72 6.93 -5.01
CA GLU A 523 8.59 6.68 -6.45
C GLU A 523 8.30 7.97 -7.23
N PRO A 524 8.89 8.15 -8.42
CA PRO A 524 8.53 9.25 -9.31
C PRO A 524 7.04 9.26 -9.66
N GLU A 525 6.44 10.45 -9.76
CA GLU A 525 5.04 10.61 -10.14
C GLU A 525 4.85 10.44 -11.66
N ARG A 526 4.58 9.20 -12.10
CA ARG A 526 4.45 8.80 -13.51
C ARG A 526 3.08 9.13 -14.09
N VAL A 527 2.86 10.41 -14.41
CA VAL A 527 1.63 10.89 -15.05
C VAL A 527 1.91 11.90 -16.16
N GLN A 528 1.04 11.93 -17.17
CA GLN A 528 1.09 12.90 -18.26
C GLN A 528 -0.08 13.88 -18.20
N PHE A 529 0.20 15.18 -18.25
CA PHE A 529 -0.81 16.23 -18.40
C PHE A 529 -1.34 16.32 -19.83
N TYR A 530 -2.63 16.59 -19.98
CA TYR A 530 -3.28 16.83 -21.26
C TYR A 530 -4.34 17.93 -21.16
N ALA A 531 -4.68 18.53 -22.31
CA ALA A 531 -5.70 19.57 -22.37
C ALA A 531 -7.04 19.08 -21.80
N THR A 532 -7.78 19.98 -21.15
CA THR A 532 -9.01 19.63 -20.42
C THR A 532 -10.02 18.90 -21.30
N ARG A 533 -10.59 17.82 -20.76
CA ARG A 533 -11.67 17.04 -21.34
C ARG A 533 -12.85 16.94 -20.36
N PRO A 534 -14.07 16.65 -20.84
CA PRO A 534 -15.20 16.41 -19.95
C PRO A 534 -14.90 15.31 -18.92
N ILE A 535 -15.41 15.45 -17.70
CA ILE A 535 -15.21 14.49 -16.60
C ILE A 535 -15.49 13.03 -17.00
N PRO A 536 -16.55 12.71 -17.77
CA PRO A 536 -16.77 11.34 -18.25
C PRO A 536 -15.59 10.76 -19.04
N PHE A 537 -14.96 11.57 -19.89
CA PHE A 537 -13.76 11.18 -20.64
C PHE A 537 -12.58 10.93 -19.71
N VAL A 538 -12.33 11.84 -18.76
CA VAL A 538 -11.25 11.70 -17.78
C VAL A 538 -11.42 10.42 -16.95
N ARG A 539 -12.65 10.12 -16.51
CA ARG A 539 -12.97 8.93 -15.74
C ARG A 539 -12.78 7.66 -16.56
N GLU A 540 -13.32 7.60 -17.77
CA GLU A 540 -13.22 6.43 -18.64
C GLU A 540 -11.76 6.13 -19.01
N LEU A 541 -10.95 7.16 -19.29
CA LEU A 541 -9.54 7.00 -19.64
C LEU A 541 -8.73 6.29 -18.53
N ARG A 542 -9.09 6.48 -17.25
CA ARG A 542 -8.41 5.86 -16.10
C ARG A 542 -8.72 4.39 -15.91
N LYS A 543 -9.75 3.87 -16.58
CA LYS A 543 -10.17 2.47 -16.49
C LYS A 543 -9.47 1.60 -17.51
N VAL A 544 -8.83 2.21 -18.51
CA VAL A 544 -8.31 1.53 -19.69
C VAL A 544 -7.29 0.46 -19.32
N GLY A 545 -7.55 -0.75 -19.83
CA GLY A 545 -6.71 -1.92 -19.64
C GLY A 545 -7.16 -3.07 -20.54
N ALA A 546 -6.49 -4.22 -20.45
CA ALA A 546 -6.84 -5.39 -21.26
C ALA A 546 -8.29 -5.85 -21.03
N HIS A 547 -8.75 -5.77 -19.78
CA HIS A 547 -10.08 -6.18 -19.34
C HIS A 547 -11.12 -5.07 -19.42
N HIS A 548 -10.71 -3.84 -19.76
CA HIS A 548 -11.61 -2.70 -19.86
C HIS A 548 -11.20 -1.77 -21.02
N PRO A 549 -11.54 -2.13 -22.27
CA PRO A 549 -11.27 -1.29 -23.42
C PRO A 549 -11.97 0.07 -23.30
N PHE A 550 -11.32 1.13 -23.77
CA PHE A 550 -11.88 2.47 -23.77
C PHE A 550 -13.17 2.56 -24.60
N SER A 551 -14.25 3.06 -23.99
CA SER A 551 -15.49 3.35 -24.70
C SER A 551 -15.68 4.84 -24.94
N ARG A 552 -15.65 5.25 -26.21
CA ARG A 552 -16.02 6.61 -26.63
C ARG A 552 -17.45 6.98 -26.25
N GLU A 553 -18.34 5.99 -26.17
CA GLU A 553 -19.72 6.22 -25.72
C GLU A 553 -19.77 6.59 -24.24
N ARG A 554 -19.13 5.78 -23.37
CA ARG A 554 -19.04 6.08 -21.91
C ARG A 554 -18.31 7.39 -21.65
N ALA A 555 -17.26 7.67 -22.42
CA ALA A 555 -16.51 8.92 -22.38
C ALA A 555 -17.33 10.17 -22.76
N ARG A 556 -18.50 9.99 -23.43
CA ARG A 556 -19.44 11.08 -23.78
C ARG A 556 -20.64 11.14 -22.83
N SER A 557 -21.23 9.99 -22.50
CA SER A 557 -22.56 9.92 -21.87
C SER A 557 -22.53 10.14 -20.36
N GLY A 558 -21.40 9.91 -19.69
CA GLY A 558 -21.26 10.10 -18.23
C GLY A 558 -22.17 9.22 -17.37
N ARG A 559 -23.01 8.37 -17.96
CA ARG A 559 -23.87 7.41 -17.27
C ARG A 559 -23.14 6.07 -17.22
N SER A 560 -23.19 5.40 -16.07
CA SER A 560 -23.07 3.95 -16.05
C SER A 560 -24.21 3.40 -16.93
N LEU A 561 -23.89 2.55 -17.89
CA LEU A 561 -24.91 1.67 -18.48
C LEU A 561 -25.24 0.59 -17.45
#